data_AF-A0A7S1A9Z0-F1
#
_entry.id   AF-A0A7S1A9Z0-F1
#
_cell.length_a   1.000
_cell.length_b   1.000
_cell.length_c   1.000
_cell.angle_alpha   90.00
_cell.angle_beta   90.00
_cell.angle_gamma   90.00
#
_symmetry.space_group_name_H-M   'P 1'
#
loop_
_entity.id
_entity.type
_entity.pdbx_description
1 polymer ?
#
loop_
_entity_poly.entity_id
_entity_poly.type
_entity_poly.pdbx_seq_one_letter_code
_entity_poly.pdbx_strand_id
1 'polypeptide(L)'
;MVPVDTCIDLDVSECSRDASIQEMLSILRLDLERLEARLRKLEPCPFSLGDERTLAMVQHDIEHIEARVKTELAHVAATSATKDDVDDRFADLTMSITRSVKAVTEDLAEMRHVIALDMVTVALGGVRTISDLKTSGWIRDVSQPTQTLDTDDDVEAIVSEGSESNRNSVDSFARVDFSTEVTEERLDTLRLRTTVAQAFRQTKRFSRMQAGSSYELKLSVWDGSLFFCLHGFRFVDHFLLGLAFVVNAVLQAALCVVVYHMGIDSRKRFTDARLDSLDHWRLEASETELAGVCGLDFSLATSYLQLSTREDVEDYTELVFAGFPVGPVLCRVVMILWSSTIVTLIRDLVDMSVAVVQLTDWTSTRTMISQGLLTCTIYSIPPKRLVWMLFIVFLQLAVLITLLIYGSLWLVNTTQLSELLLNSVALRFITDTDELLFVALVPSIVKGMTSRTVPLSLTPPRRLPPLRSIVSACLLITVVVVIDFIAVSDVMDRLRRVDEALCL
;
A
#
# COMPACT_ATOMS: atom_id res chain seq x y z
N MET A 1 -17.35 32.35 -17.28
CA MET A 1 -18.23 32.43 -18.47
C MET A 1 -17.95 33.75 -19.16
N VAL A 2 -17.19 33.70 -20.25
CA VAL A 2 -16.89 34.86 -21.11
C VAL A 2 -18.00 34.93 -22.17
N PRO A 3 -18.54 36.12 -22.51
CA PRO A 3 -19.60 36.23 -23.51
C PRO A 3 -19.07 35.88 -24.91
N VAL A 4 -19.84 35.07 -25.63
CA VAL A 4 -19.48 34.42 -26.91
C VAL A 4 -19.51 35.39 -28.11
N ASP A 5 -19.91 36.66 -27.91
CA ASP A 5 -20.21 37.59 -28.99
C ASP A 5 -19.00 38.36 -29.57
N THR A 6 -17.75 37.95 -29.26
CA THR A 6 -16.53 38.65 -29.74
C THR A 6 -15.67 37.89 -30.76
N CYS A 7 -16.01 36.66 -31.16
CA CYS A 7 -15.27 35.89 -32.19
C CYS A 7 -15.97 35.96 -33.58
N ILE A 8 -16.31 37.15 -34.10
CA ILE A 8 -17.04 37.28 -35.39
C ILE A 8 -16.12 37.39 -36.63
N ASP A 9 -14.81 37.68 -36.48
CA ASP A 9 -13.92 37.85 -37.65
C ASP A 9 -12.60 37.06 -37.58
N LEU A 10 -12.46 36.10 -36.66
CA LEU A 10 -11.28 35.22 -36.55
C LEU A 10 -11.66 33.77 -36.85
N ASP A 11 -10.76 33.07 -37.54
CA ASP A 11 -10.91 31.70 -38.01
C ASP A 11 -11.32 30.78 -36.83
N VAL A 12 -12.42 30.03 -36.97
CA VAL A 12 -13.06 29.24 -35.89
C VAL A 12 -12.07 28.25 -35.24
N SER A 13 -11.01 27.87 -35.96
CA SER A 13 -9.94 27.02 -35.46
C SER A 13 -9.04 27.68 -34.40
N GLU A 14 -8.86 29.00 -34.43
CA GLU A 14 -8.05 29.74 -33.44
C GLU A 14 -8.82 29.92 -32.13
N CYS A 15 -10.10 30.32 -32.20
CA CYS A 15 -10.95 30.53 -31.02
C CYS A 15 -11.19 29.20 -30.24
N SER A 16 -11.20 28.04 -30.94
CA SER A 16 -11.25 26.71 -30.29
C SER A 16 -9.92 26.29 -29.64
N ARG A 17 -8.77 26.72 -30.16
CA ARG A 17 -7.45 26.41 -29.58
C ARG A 17 -7.19 27.21 -28.32
N ASP A 18 -7.54 28.50 -28.33
CA ASP A 18 -7.36 29.37 -27.16
C ASP A 18 -8.22 28.92 -25.97
N ALA A 19 -9.43 28.41 -26.23
CA ALA A 19 -10.29 27.83 -25.19
C ALA A 19 -9.66 26.58 -24.55
N SER A 20 -9.05 25.70 -25.34
CA SER A 20 -8.37 24.49 -24.85
C SER A 20 -7.11 24.82 -24.03
N ILE A 21 -6.32 25.81 -24.47
CA ILE A 21 -5.14 26.29 -23.74
C ILE A 21 -5.54 26.95 -22.41
N GLN A 22 -6.59 27.77 -22.40
CA GLN A 22 -7.15 28.36 -21.17
C GLN A 22 -7.63 27.30 -20.19
N GLU A 23 -8.30 26.24 -20.67
CA GLU A 23 -8.77 25.15 -19.83
C GLU A 23 -7.58 24.38 -19.21
N MET A 24 -6.56 24.04 -20.00
CA MET A 24 -5.34 23.40 -19.49
C MET A 24 -4.59 24.26 -18.46
N LEU A 25 -4.45 25.56 -18.71
CA LEU A 25 -3.82 26.50 -17.76
C LEU A 25 -4.61 26.61 -16.45
N SER A 26 -5.95 26.53 -16.52
CA SER A 26 -6.80 26.54 -15.33
C SER A 26 -6.62 25.30 -14.46
N ILE A 27 -6.46 24.13 -15.08
CA ILE A 27 -6.20 22.85 -14.39
C ILE A 27 -4.83 22.88 -13.70
N LEU A 28 -3.81 23.34 -14.41
CA LEU A 28 -2.45 23.47 -13.85
C LEU A 28 -2.41 24.44 -12.68
N ARG A 29 -3.10 25.58 -12.77
CA ARG A 29 -3.21 26.54 -11.67
C ARG A 29 -3.88 25.94 -10.45
N LEU A 30 -4.96 25.17 -10.62
CA LEU A 30 -5.66 24.51 -9.52
C LEU A 30 -4.79 23.46 -8.81
N ASP A 31 -4.01 22.69 -9.57
CA ASP A 31 -3.08 21.70 -9.01
C ASP A 31 -1.94 22.38 -8.25
N LEU A 32 -1.45 23.54 -8.72
CA LEU A 32 -0.46 24.36 -8.03
C LEU A 32 -1.00 24.96 -6.73
N GLU A 33 -2.21 25.51 -6.74
CA GLU A 33 -2.87 26.05 -5.53
C GLU A 33 -3.12 24.93 -4.50
N ARG A 34 -3.43 23.71 -4.94
CA ARG A 34 -3.54 22.54 -4.05
C ARG A 34 -2.20 22.14 -3.43
N LEU A 35 -1.12 22.17 -4.20
CA LEU A 35 0.23 21.88 -3.71
C LEU A 35 0.67 22.94 -2.70
N GLU A 36 0.46 24.21 -3.00
CA GLU A 36 0.78 25.32 -2.10
C GLU A 36 -0.05 25.25 -0.81
N ALA A 37 -1.34 24.93 -0.90
CA ALA A 37 -2.19 24.73 0.29
C ALA A 37 -1.75 23.52 1.14
N ARG A 38 -1.20 22.47 0.52
CA ARG A 38 -0.61 21.32 1.23
C ARG A 38 0.72 21.70 1.89
N LEU A 39 1.57 22.46 1.21
CA LEU A 39 2.84 22.97 1.76
C LEU A 39 2.60 23.93 2.94
N ARG A 40 1.65 24.87 2.82
CA ARG A 40 1.27 25.76 3.94
C ARG A 40 0.67 25.01 5.13
N LYS A 41 -0.01 23.88 4.90
CA LYS A 41 -0.48 23.00 5.99
C LYS A 41 0.65 22.28 6.71
N LEU A 42 1.84 22.17 6.08
CA LEU A 42 3.03 21.58 6.69
C LEU A 42 3.85 22.62 7.49
N GLU A 43 3.64 23.91 7.25
CA GLU A 43 4.41 25.02 7.85
C GLU A 43 4.20 25.24 9.37
N PRO A 44 3.04 24.95 9.99
CA PRO A 44 2.87 25.18 11.44
C PRO A 44 2.78 23.91 12.31
N CYS A 45 2.89 22.70 11.75
CA CYS A 45 2.80 21.48 12.58
C CYS A 45 4.18 21.09 13.12
N PRO A 46 4.40 21.06 14.44
CA PRO A 46 5.64 20.55 15.00
C PRO A 46 5.77 19.09 14.58
N PHE A 47 6.74 18.83 13.72
CA PHE A 47 7.01 17.54 13.12
C PHE A 47 7.01 16.45 14.20
N SER A 48 6.03 15.55 14.14
CA SER A 48 6.20 14.22 14.70
C SER A 48 7.39 13.61 13.96
N LEU A 49 8.53 13.52 14.64
CA LEU A 49 9.85 13.10 14.15
C LEU A 49 9.92 11.69 13.51
N GLY A 50 8.79 11.08 13.17
CA GLY A 50 8.70 9.70 12.69
C GLY A 50 8.13 9.51 11.28
N ASP A 51 7.54 10.51 10.62
CA ASP A 51 6.83 10.24 9.36
C ASP A 51 7.65 10.53 8.10
N GLU A 52 8.71 9.73 7.93
CA GLU A 52 9.52 9.65 6.71
C GLU A 52 8.67 9.38 5.46
N ARG A 53 7.46 8.79 5.62
CA ARG A 53 6.51 8.57 4.53
C ARG A 53 5.85 9.86 4.06
N THR A 54 5.48 10.78 4.95
CA THR A 54 4.88 12.06 4.55
C THR A 54 5.87 12.88 3.72
N LEU A 55 7.16 12.87 4.09
CA LEU A 55 8.19 13.55 3.31
C LEU A 55 8.45 12.88 1.95
N ALA A 56 8.51 11.54 1.91
CA ALA A 56 8.64 10.80 0.66
C ALA A 56 7.43 11.00 -0.27
N MET A 57 6.23 11.14 0.30
CA MET A 57 5.00 11.43 -0.43
C MET A 57 5.02 12.84 -1.03
N VAL A 58 5.47 13.86 -0.29
CA VAL A 58 5.63 15.22 -0.81
C VAL A 58 6.68 15.26 -1.93
N GLN A 59 7.81 14.56 -1.76
CA GLN A 59 8.85 14.47 -2.80
C GLN A 59 8.31 13.80 -4.08
N HIS A 60 7.56 12.70 -3.94
CA HIS A 60 6.95 11.99 -5.06
C HIS A 60 5.88 12.84 -5.77
N ASP A 61 5.05 13.58 -5.02
CA ASP A 61 4.04 14.48 -5.59
C ASP A 61 4.71 15.61 -6.41
N ILE A 62 5.84 16.14 -5.94
CA ILE A 62 6.64 17.13 -6.69
C ILE A 62 7.15 16.54 -8.00
N GLU A 63 7.76 15.36 -7.97
CA GLU A 63 8.28 14.68 -9.17
C GLU A 63 7.17 14.34 -10.18
N HIS A 64 6.01 13.92 -9.70
CA HIS A 64 4.85 13.62 -10.54
C HIS A 64 4.27 14.88 -11.20
N ILE A 65 4.15 15.98 -10.46
CA ILE A 65 3.70 17.27 -11.01
C ILE A 65 4.70 17.76 -12.07
N GLU A 66 6.00 17.65 -11.81
CA GLU A 66 7.04 18.01 -12.77
C GLU A 66 6.94 17.19 -14.07
N ALA A 67 6.74 15.88 -13.96
CA ALA A 67 6.58 14.99 -15.11
C ALA A 67 5.33 15.34 -15.93
N ARG A 68 4.19 15.55 -15.27
CA ARG A 68 2.92 15.89 -15.93
C ARG A 68 2.98 17.24 -16.62
N VAL A 69 3.61 18.25 -15.99
CA VAL A 69 3.87 19.56 -16.61
C VAL A 69 4.72 19.41 -17.88
N LYS A 70 5.79 18.60 -17.84
CA LYS A 70 6.65 18.34 -19.01
C LYS A 70 5.90 17.65 -20.16
N THR A 71 5.02 16.70 -19.87
CA THR A 71 4.24 15.98 -20.89
C THR A 71 3.21 16.87 -21.58
N GLU A 72 2.44 17.64 -20.80
CA GLU A 72 1.48 18.59 -21.35
C GLU A 72 2.18 19.69 -22.16
N LEU A 73 3.37 20.12 -21.73
CA LEU A 73 4.20 21.07 -22.47
C LEU A 73 4.60 20.56 -23.85
N ALA A 74 5.00 19.28 -23.96
CA ALA A 74 5.36 18.68 -25.24
C ALA A 74 4.15 18.65 -26.20
N HIS A 75 2.94 18.53 -25.67
CA HIS A 75 1.70 18.55 -26.45
C HIS A 75 1.33 19.96 -26.93
N VAL A 76 1.46 20.97 -26.05
CA VAL A 76 1.20 22.39 -26.40
C VAL A 76 2.25 22.93 -27.39
N ALA A 77 3.53 22.59 -27.21
CA ALA A 77 4.61 22.96 -28.13
C ALA A 77 4.42 22.36 -29.53
N ALA A 78 3.74 21.21 -29.63
CA ALA A 78 3.42 20.58 -30.91
C ALA A 78 2.22 21.23 -31.63
N THR A 79 1.43 22.06 -30.95
CA THR A 79 0.14 22.59 -31.46
C THR A 79 0.06 24.11 -31.65
N SER A 80 1.04 24.89 -31.16
CA SER A 80 1.03 26.36 -31.21
C SER A 80 1.96 26.94 -32.30
N ALA A 81 1.48 27.96 -33.04
CA ALA A 81 2.22 28.65 -34.11
C ALA A 81 2.86 29.99 -33.68
N THR A 82 2.53 30.54 -32.51
CA THR A 82 3.21 31.71 -31.93
C THR A 82 3.97 31.29 -30.69
N LYS A 83 5.10 30.67 -30.97
CA LYS A 83 5.97 29.98 -30.01
C LYS A 83 6.60 30.92 -28.97
N ASP A 84 6.92 32.15 -29.36
CA ASP A 84 7.82 33.00 -28.57
C ASP A 84 7.18 33.59 -27.28
N ASP A 85 5.92 34.04 -27.30
CA ASP A 85 5.27 34.63 -26.10
C ASP A 85 4.84 33.56 -25.07
N VAL A 86 4.52 32.35 -25.55
CA VAL A 86 4.22 31.20 -24.69
C VAL A 86 5.50 30.68 -24.03
N ASP A 87 6.60 30.59 -24.78
CA ASP A 87 7.89 30.15 -24.26
C ASP A 87 8.41 31.12 -23.17
N ASP A 88 8.25 32.44 -23.34
CA ASP A 88 8.71 33.44 -22.36
C ASP A 88 7.91 33.39 -21.04
N ARG A 89 6.57 33.40 -21.10
CA ARG A 89 5.73 33.29 -19.89
C ARG A 89 5.93 31.96 -19.16
N PHE A 90 6.22 30.90 -19.91
CA PHE A 90 6.46 29.58 -19.35
C PHE A 90 7.87 29.46 -18.73
N ALA A 91 8.88 30.08 -19.32
CA ALA A 91 10.22 30.17 -18.74
C ALA A 91 10.18 30.88 -17.38
N ASP A 92 9.40 31.96 -17.26
CA ASP A 92 9.20 32.68 -16.00
C ASP A 92 8.51 31.83 -14.94
N LEU A 93 7.44 31.10 -15.29
CA LEU A 93 6.75 30.21 -14.36
C LEU A 93 7.65 29.06 -13.90
N THR A 94 8.38 28.43 -14.83
CA THR A 94 9.33 27.35 -14.53
C THR A 94 10.44 27.82 -13.60
N MET A 95 10.96 29.03 -13.85
CA MET A 95 11.98 29.63 -13.01
C MET A 95 11.44 29.97 -11.61
N SER A 96 10.19 30.43 -11.50
CA SER A 96 9.53 30.69 -10.21
C SER A 96 9.35 29.40 -9.40
N ILE A 97 8.82 28.34 -10.02
CA ILE A 97 8.60 27.04 -9.36
C ILE A 97 9.94 26.44 -8.91
N THR A 98 10.93 26.46 -9.80
CA THR A 98 12.27 25.93 -9.49
C THR A 98 12.90 26.68 -8.32
N ARG A 99 12.70 28.01 -8.25
CA ARG A 99 13.17 28.83 -7.12
C ARG A 99 12.46 28.47 -5.81
N SER A 100 11.13 28.30 -5.80
CA SER A 100 10.37 27.91 -4.61
C SER A 100 10.71 26.50 -4.14
N VAL A 101 10.81 25.53 -5.05
CA VAL A 101 11.22 24.15 -4.73
C VAL A 101 12.65 24.16 -4.16
N LYS A 102 13.57 24.89 -4.80
CA LYS A 102 14.95 25.01 -4.32
C LYS A 102 15.01 25.58 -2.89
N ALA A 103 14.29 26.67 -2.61
CA ALA A 103 14.22 27.25 -1.27
C ALA A 103 13.73 26.23 -0.23
N VAL A 104 12.60 25.55 -0.50
CA VAL A 104 12.07 24.52 0.42
C VAL A 104 13.06 23.37 0.61
N THR A 105 13.76 22.93 -0.44
CA THR A 105 14.77 21.86 -0.31
C THR A 105 16.00 22.31 0.48
N GLU A 106 16.41 23.58 0.38
CA GLU A 106 17.51 24.14 1.15
C GLU A 106 17.14 24.24 2.63
N ASP A 107 15.94 24.76 2.94
CA ASP A 107 15.42 24.83 4.31
C ASP A 107 15.31 23.43 4.94
N LEU A 108 14.87 22.44 4.16
CA LEU A 108 14.74 21.07 4.65
C LEU A 108 16.10 20.38 4.85
N ALA A 109 17.10 20.72 4.03
CA ALA A 109 18.46 20.25 4.19
C ALA A 109 19.12 20.86 5.44
N GLU A 110 18.90 22.15 5.69
CA GLU A 110 19.31 22.82 6.93
C GLU A 110 18.61 22.17 8.13
N MET A 111 17.30 21.93 8.02
CA MET A 111 16.52 21.30 9.09
C MET A 111 17.08 19.94 9.50
N ARG A 112 17.37 19.09 8.51
CA ARG A 112 17.99 17.78 8.70
C ARG A 112 19.37 17.87 9.33
N HIS A 113 20.16 18.88 8.95
CA HIS A 113 21.51 19.05 9.50
C HIS A 113 21.47 19.37 11.00
N VAL A 114 20.58 20.25 11.42
CA VAL A 114 20.41 20.61 12.84
C VAL A 114 19.87 19.43 13.65
N ILE A 115 18.87 18.69 13.12
CA ILE A 115 18.36 17.48 13.79
C ILE A 115 19.47 16.43 13.96
N ALA A 116 20.29 16.22 12.93
CA ALA A 116 21.40 15.28 13.01
C ALA A 116 22.45 15.69 14.05
N LEU A 117 22.76 16.99 14.14
CA LEU A 117 23.64 17.54 15.18
C LEU A 117 23.05 17.34 16.59
N ASP A 118 21.76 17.57 16.75
CA ASP A 118 21.06 17.37 18.03
C ASP A 118 21.06 15.89 18.43
N MET A 119 20.82 14.96 17.50
CA MET A 119 20.91 13.53 17.76
C MET A 119 22.32 13.11 18.21
N VAL A 120 23.37 13.68 17.61
CA VAL A 120 24.75 13.43 18.02
C VAL A 120 25.02 14.01 19.42
N THR A 121 24.56 15.22 19.70
CA THR A 121 24.68 15.86 21.02
C THR A 121 23.99 15.05 22.11
N VAL A 122 22.80 14.50 21.82
CA VAL A 122 22.07 13.58 22.71
C VAL A 122 22.87 12.30 22.94
N ALA A 123 23.39 11.68 21.87
CA ALA A 123 24.15 10.44 21.97
C ALA A 123 25.44 10.58 22.78
N LEU A 124 26.08 11.76 22.72
CA LEU A 124 27.28 12.07 23.50
C LEU A 124 26.97 12.46 24.97
N GLY A 125 25.70 12.46 25.38
CA GLY A 125 25.29 12.88 26.74
C GLY A 125 25.50 14.38 27.00
N GLY A 126 25.65 15.18 25.95
CA GLY A 126 25.87 16.62 26.03
C GLY A 126 24.61 17.44 26.36
N VAL A 127 23.43 16.79 26.37
CA VAL A 127 22.13 17.45 26.57
C VAL A 127 21.71 17.30 28.03
N ARG A 128 21.64 18.42 28.77
CA ARG A 128 21.15 18.47 30.15
C ARG A 128 19.73 19.02 30.24
N THR A 129 19.35 19.86 29.27
CA THR A 129 18.07 20.54 29.16
C THR A 129 17.62 20.63 27.69
N ILE A 130 16.32 20.80 27.44
CA ILE A 130 15.78 20.95 26.07
C ILE A 130 16.40 22.14 25.34
N SER A 131 16.77 23.21 26.04
CA SER A 131 17.45 24.38 25.46
C SER A 131 18.83 24.09 24.90
N ASP A 132 19.45 22.95 25.26
CA ASP A 132 20.74 22.55 24.71
C ASP A 132 20.62 21.98 23.28
N LEU A 133 19.39 21.68 22.84
CA LEU A 133 19.08 21.27 21.48
C LEU A 133 18.93 22.51 20.60
N LYS A 134 19.64 22.56 19.47
CA LYS A 134 19.51 23.66 18.51
C LYS A 134 18.11 23.73 17.90
N THR A 135 17.42 22.59 17.81
CA THR A 135 16.01 22.50 17.41
C THR A 135 15.04 23.17 18.39
N SER A 136 15.46 23.50 19.61
CA SER A 136 14.58 24.14 20.61
C SER A 136 14.09 25.52 20.19
N GLY A 137 14.82 26.23 19.33
CA GLY A 137 14.39 27.50 18.74
C GLY A 137 13.12 27.36 17.90
N TRP A 138 13.01 26.28 17.11
CA TRP A 138 11.83 26.02 16.28
C TRP A 138 10.61 25.61 17.09
N ILE A 139 10.81 25.02 18.26
CA ILE A 139 9.72 24.65 19.18
C ILE A 139 9.13 25.90 19.85
N ARG A 140 9.93 26.94 20.07
CA ARG A 140 9.49 28.19 20.72
C ARG A 140 8.59 29.04 19.82
N ASP A 141 8.86 29.12 18.52
CA ASP A 141 8.03 29.94 17.61
C ASP A 141 6.61 29.39 17.43
N VAL A 142 6.41 28.08 17.62
CA VAL A 142 5.08 27.44 17.55
C VAL A 142 4.24 27.67 18.82
N SER A 143 4.88 28.06 19.93
CA SER A 143 4.21 28.21 21.24
C SER A 143 3.82 29.64 21.60
N GLN A 144 3.86 30.59 20.65
CA GLN A 144 3.14 31.84 20.84
C GLN A 144 1.62 31.55 20.85
N PRO A 145 0.91 31.84 21.96
CA PRO A 145 -0.53 31.63 22.01
C PRO A 145 -1.19 32.54 20.98
N THR A 146 -2.00 31.93 20.11
CA THR A 146 -2.99 32.65 19.30
C THR A 146 -3.77 33.54 20.26
N GLN A 147 -3.77 34.86 20.03
CA GLN A 147 -4.50 35.85 20.82
C GLN A 147 -5.91 35.33 21.16
N THR A 148 -6.08 34.87 22.39
CA THR A 148 -7.38 34.63 23.00
C THR A 148 -7.93 35.98 23.43
N LEU A 149 -9.11 36.31 22.90
CA LEU A 149 -9.95 37.41 23.38
C LEU A 149 -10.09 37.35 24.90
N ASP A 150 -9.97 38.53 25.50
CA ASP A 150 -10.12 38.83 26.92
C ASP A 150 -11.37 38.19 27.53
N THR A 151 -11.16 37.45 28.61
CA THR A 151 -12.05 37.45 29.77
C THR A 151 -11.18 37.42 31.01
N ASP A 152 -11.22 38.52 31.76
CA ASP A 152 -10.77 38.66 33.13
C ASP A 152 -11.31 37.52 34.01
N ASP A 153 -10.45 36.96 34.86
CA ASP A 153 -10.76 36.82 36.29
C ASP A 153 -9.51 36.38 37.09
N ASP A 154 -9.31 37.10 38.19
CA ASP A 154 -8.26 37.00 39.20
C ASP A 154 -8.18 35.64 39.91
N VAL A 155 -6.97 35.09 40.11
CA VAL A 155 -6.65 34.29 41.32
C VAL A 155 -5.18 34.46 41.74
N GLU A 156 -5.02 34.73 43.03
CA GLU A 156 -3.85 35.09 43.81
C GLU A 156 -2.67 34.10 43.83
N ALA A 157 -1.50 34.70 44.09
CA ALA A 157 -0.23 34.07 44.38
C ALA A 157 -0.17 33.39 45.75
N ILE A 158 0.54 32.26 45.84
CA ILE A 158 1.15 31.80 47.09
C ILE A 158 2.63 31.46 46.87
N VAL A 159 3.44 32.15 47.66
CA VAL A 159 4.89 32.04 47.90
C VAL A 159 5.18 30.79 48.75
N SER A 160 6.26 30.06 48.46
CA SER A 160 7.16 29.59 49.52
C SER A 160 8.56 29.26 49.02
N GLU A 161 9.52 29.88 49.70
CA GLU A 161 10.96 29.71 49.64
C GLU A 161 11.45 28.31 50.08
N GLY A 162 12.70 28.01 49.75
CA GLY A 162 13.59 27.32 50.67
C GLY A 162 14.23 26.03 50.15
N SER A 163 15.53 26.09 49.83
CA SER A 163 16.57 25.31 50.53
C SER A 163 17.81 25.16 49.64
N GLU A 164 18.85 25.94 49.96
CA GLU A 164 20.24 25.63 49.65
C GLU A 164 20.66 24.31 50.31
N SER A 165 21.50 23.51 49.64
CA SER A 165 22.56 22.74 50.29
C SER A 165 23.51 22.12 49.25
N ASN A 166 24.63 22.82 49.05
CA ASN A 166 25.98 22.31 49.27
C ASN A 166 26.39 20.96 48.64
N ARG A 167 27.30 21.02 47.64
CA ARG A 167 28.40 20.06 47.51
C ARG A 167 29.56 20.64 46.68
N ASN A 168 30.68 20.83 47.36
CA ASN A 168 31.99 21.18 46.83
C ASN A 168 32.69 19.99 46.14
N SER A 169 33.61 20.36 45.24
CA SER A 169 34.87 19.67 44.89
C SER A 169 34.73 18.45 43.96
N VAL A 170 35.45 18.30 42.85
CA VAL A 170 36.91 18.27 42.67
C VAL A 170 37.25 18.28 41.14
N ASP A 171 38.45 18.78 40.80
CA ASP A 171 39.31 18.55 39.63
C ASP A 171 39.11 19.29 38.28
N SER A 172 39.92 20.35 38.13
CA SER A 172 41.13 20.35 37.27
C SER A 172 41.09 19.44 36.03
N PHE A 173 40.81 20.02 34.87
CA PHE A 173 41.36 19.54 33.60
C PHE A 173 41.82 20.71 32.73
N ALA A 174 42.95 20.46 32.07
CA ALA A 174 43.83 21.42 31.43
C ALA A 174 43.17 22.25 30.32
N ARG A 175 43.53 23.53 30.30
CA ARG A 175 43.38 24.44 29.15
C ARG A 175 44.29 23.93 28.04
N VAL A 176 43.71 23.46 26.94
CA VAL A 176 44.41 23.23 25.68
C VAL A 176 44.05 24.41 24.78
N ASP A 177 45.00 25.30 24.56
CA ASP A 177 44.93 26.29 23.49
C ASP A 177 45.07 25.55 22.15
N PHE A 178 44.05 25.66 21.30
CA PHE A 178 44.12 25.29 19.89
C PHE A 178 43.89 26.55 19.06
N SER A 179 44.96 27.29 18.83
CA SER A 179 45.09 28.23 17.73
C SER A 179 45.83 27.51 16.60
N THR A 180 45.09 26.89 15.69
CA THR A 180 45.64 26.47 14.40
C THR A 180 44.57 26.52 13.32
N GLU A 181 44.94 27.16 12.23
CA GLU A 181 44.12 27.53 11.10
C GLU A 181 43.46 26.32 10.42
N VAL A 182 42.13 26.38 10.38
CA VAL A 182 41.25 26.13 9.23
C VAL A 182 41.99 25.69 7.95
N THR A 183 41.99 24.38 7.65
CA THR A 183 41.83 23.81 6.29
C THR A 183 41.64 22.27 6.28
N GLU A 184 41.00 21.68 7.30
CA GLU A 184 40.77 20.22 7.35
C GLU A 184 39.30 19.82 7.62
N GLU A 185 38.39 20.78 7.79
CA GLU A 185 37.01 20.57 8.23
C GLU A 185 36.11 19.89 7.16
N ARG A 186 36.53 19.93 5.88
CA ARG A 186 35.79 19.32 4.76
C ARG A 186 36.04 17.83 4.59
N LEU A 187 37.16 17.31 5.09
CA LEU A 187 37.51 15.89 4.93
C LEU A 187 36.87 15.02 6.03
N ASP A 188 36.74 15.55 7.24
CA ASP A 188 36.12 14.84 8.36
C ASP A 188 34.59 14.79 8.27
N THR A 189 33.94 15.83 7.72
CA THR A 189 32.50 15.78 7.41
C THR A 189 32.18 14.76 6.31
N LEU A 190 33.08 14.54 5.34
CA LEU A 190 32.94 13.50 4.32
C LEU A 190 33.18 12.08 4.87
N ARG A 191 34.14 11.92 5.81
CA ARG A 191 34.37 10.65 6.53
C ARG A 191 33.23 10.32 7.49
N LEU A 192 32.65 11.31 8.15
CA LEU A 192 31.50 11.13 9.04
C LEU A 192 30.22 10.79 8.23
N ARG A 193 30.00 11.45 7.08
CA ARG A 193 28.89 11.10 6.17
C ARG A 193 29.00 9.69 5.60
N THR A 194 30.20 9.24 5.25
CA THR A 194 30.41 7.88 4.73
C THR A 194 30.28 6.80 5.80
N THR A 195 30.75 7.04 7.02
CA THR A 195 30.58 6.11 8.15
C THR A 195 29.13 6.01 8.63
N VAL A 196 28.41 7.13 8.73
CA VAL A 196 26.97 7.11 9.08
C VAL A 196 26.14 6.43 7.98
N ALA A 197 26.41 6.72 6.70
CA ALA A 197 25.72 6.05 5.59
C ALA A 197 26.04 4.54 5.52
N GLN A 198 27.28 4.13 5.84
CA GLN A 198 27.65 2.72 5.94
C GLN A 198 27.01 2.03 7.15
N ALA A 199 26.95 2.70 8.31
CA ALA A 199 26.25 2.21 9.49
C ALA A 199 24.75 2.01 9.19
N PHE A 200 24.07 3.01 8.62
CA PHE A 200 22.65 2.89 8.24
C PHE A 200 22.39 1.79 7.19
N ARG A 201 23.28 1.63 6.19
CA ARG A 201 23.17 0.52 5.22
C ARG A 201 23.40 -0.84 5.86
N GLN A 202 24.28 -0.94 6.85
CA GLN A 202 24.50 -2.17 7.60
C GLN A 202 23.30 -2.47 8.51
N THR A 203 22.74 -1.49 9.23
CA THR A 203 21.55 -1.69 10.07
C THR A 203 20.35 -2.15 9.23
N LYS A 204 20.12 -1.56 8.05
CA LYS A 204 19.04 -1.97 7.14
C LYS A 204 19.26 -3.37 6.53
N ARG A 205 20.52 -3.79 6.31
CA ARG A 205 20.86 -5.16 5.88
C ARG A 205 20.69 -6.18 7.00
N PHE A 206 21.09 -5.85 8.24
CA PHE A 206 20.91 -6.71 9.40
C PHE A 206 19.43 -6.87 9.77
N SER A 207 18.63 -5.79 9.73
CA SER A 207 17.18 -5.89 9.94
C SER A 207 16.48 -6.77 8.92
N ARG A 208 16.93 -6.78 7.65
CA ARG A 208 16.38 -7.68 6.62
C ARG A 208 16.81 -9.14 6.79
N MET A 209 18.01 -9.41 7.30
CA MET A 209 18.42 -10.79 7.64
C MET A 209 17.70 -11.29 8.90
N GLN A 210 17.29 -10.39 9.80
CA GLN A 210 16.52 -10.72 11.01
C GLN A 210 15.01 -10.82 10.77
N ALA A 211 14.51 -10.33 9.63
CA ALA A 211 13.10 -10.41 9.24
C ALA A 211 12.55 -11.86 9.15
N GLY A 212 13.42 -12.87 9.11
CA GLY A 212 13.02 -14.27 9.12
C GLY A 212 12.62 -14.84 10.49
N SER A 213 12.87 -14.13 11.60
CA SER A 213 12.67 -14.63 12.96
C SER A 213 11.71 -13.79 13.80
N SER A 214 10.89 -12.95 13.18
CA SER A 214 9.89 -12.17 13.92
C SER A 214 8.63 -11.97 13.09
N TYR A 215 7.49 -11.99 13.76
CA TYR A 215 6.20 -11.66 13.17
C TYR A 215 5.84 -10.21 13.50
N GLU A 216 5.69 -9.37 12.48
CA GLU A 216 5.21 -8.00 12.64
C GLU A 216 3.69 -7.99 12.60
N LEU A 217 3.06 -7.40 13.63
CA LEU A 217 1.60 -7.24 13.64
C LEU A 217 1.19 -6.33 12.48
N LYS A 218 0.32 -6.84 11.62
CA LYS A 218 -0.23 -6.11 10.49
C LYS A 218 -1.29 -5.12 10.97
N LEU A 219 -1.50 -4.08 10.17
CA LEU A 219 -2.60 -3.14 10.35
C LEU A 219 -3.90 -3.74 9.80
N SER A 220 -4.28 -4.91 10.33
CA SER A 220 -5.49 -5.66 9.98
C SER A 220 -6.47 -5.71 11.15
N VAL A 221 -7.77 -5.78 10.87
CA VAL A 221 -8.81 -5.95 11.91
C VAL A 221 -8.57 -7.24 12.71
N TRP A 222 -8.04 -8.25 12.03
CA TRP A 222 -7.69 -9.53 12.62
C TRP A 222 -6.57 -9.43 13.66
N ASP A 223 -5.45 -8.76 13.35
CA ASP A 223 -4.34 -8.59 14.29
C ASP A 223 -4.72 -7.61 15.40
N GLY A 224 -5.49 -6.56 15.05
CA GLY A 224 -6.07 -5.62 16.01
C GLY A 224 -6.93 -6.30 17.09
N SER A 225 -7.54 -7.45 16.76
CA SER A 225 -8.33 -8.23 17.71
C SER A 225 -7.50 -8.80 18.88
N LEU A 226 -6.17 -8.85 18.76
CA LEU A 226 -5.27 -9.18 19.88
C LEU A 226 -5.47 -8.21 21.05
N PHE A 227 -5.90 -6.98 20.78
CA PHE A 227 -6.08 -5.91 21.76
C PHE A 227 -7.49 -5.91 22.39
N PHE A 228 -8.38 -6.86 22.04
CA PHE A 228 -9.69 -6.98 22.67
C PHE A 228 -9.61 -7.14 24.19
N CYS A 229 -10.48 -6.43 24.90
CA CYS A 229 -10.63 -6.46 26.36
C CYS A 229 -9.31 -6.19 27.13
N LEU A 230 -8.36 -5.47 26.53
CA LEU A 230 -7.21 -4.94 27.28
C LEU A 230 -7.66 -3.89 28.29
N HIS A 231 -7.14 -3.99 29.50
CA HIS A 231 -7.38 -2.99 30.54
C HIS A 231 -6.63 -1.70 30.17
N GLY A 232 -7.30 -0.56 30.26
CA GLY A 232 -6.74 0.76 29.92
C GLY A 232 -7.43 1.43 28.74
N PHE A 233 -8.14 0.67 27.90
CA PHE A 233 -8.98 1.26 26.86
C PHE A 233 -10.33 1.74 27.40
N ARG A 234 -10.88 2.78 26.77
CA ARG A 234 -12.22 3.26 27.09
C ARG A 234 -13.23 2.28 26.51
N PHE A 235 -14.43 2.25 27.08
CA PHE A 235 -15.53 1.43 26.56
C PHE A 235 -15.80 1.69 25.07
N VAL A 236 -15.68 2.95 24.64
CA VAL A 236 -15.85 3.35 23.24
C VAL A 236 -14.83 2.68 22.32
N ASP A 237 -13.57 2.55 22.74
CA ASP A 237 -12.53 1.91 21.92
C ASP A 237 -12.82 0.42 21.73
N HIS A 238 -13.26 -0.26 22.79
CA HIS A 238 -13.69 -1.66 22.71
C HIS A 238 -14.92 -1.85 21.83
N PHE A 239 -15.90 -0.94 21.93
CA PHE A 239 -17.10 -0.97 21.10
C PHE A 239 -16.74 -0.80 19.62
N LEU A 240 -15.91 0.18 19.27
CA LEU A 240 -15.49 0.44 17.89
C LEU A 240 -14.64 -0.71 17.32
N LEU A 241 -13.72 -1.27 18.11
CA LEU A 241 -12.95 -2.46 17.70
C LEU A 241 -13.88 -3.68 17.50
N GLY A 242 -14.87 -3.86 18.39
CA GLY A 242 -15.94 -4.85 18.26
C GLY A 242 -16.73 -4.70 16.97
N LEU A 243 -17.18 -3.47 16.68
CA LEU A 243 -17.90 -3.13 15.47
C LEU A 243 -17.06 -3.40 14.22
N ALA A 244 -15.80 -2.96 14.20
CA ALA A 244 -14.89 -3.19 13.08
C ALA A 244 -14.69 -4.69 12.81
N PHE A 245 -14.54 -5.50 13.86
CA PHE A 245 -14.44 -6.96 13.76
C PHE A 245 -15.70 -7.59 13.16
N VAL A 246 -16.89 -7.21 13.64
CA VAL A 246 -18.17 -7.73 13.12
C VAL A 246 -18.38 -7.32 11.66
N VAL A 247 -18.15 -6.04 11.31
CA VAL A 247 -18.26 -5.55 9.93
C VAL A 247 -17.30 -6.29 9.02
N ASN A 248 -16.06 -6.50 9.45
CA ASN A 248 -15.07 -7.26 8.69
C ASN A 248 -15.50 -8.72 8.46
N ALA A 249 -15.94 -9.41 9.50
CA ALA A 249 -16.40 -10.80 9.39
C ALA A 249 -17.61 -10.94 8.46
N VAL A 250 -18.59 -10.03 8.56
CA VAL A 250 -19.77 -10.01 7.68
C VAL A 250 -19.38 -9.71 6.24
N LEU A 251 -18.53 -8.70 6.01
CA LEU A 251 -18.11 -8.32 4.66
C LEU A 251 -17.30 -9.44 4.00
N GLN A 252 -16.32 -10.03 4.69
CA GLN A 252 -15.55 -11.15 4.16
C GLN A 252 -16.43 -12.37 3.90
N ALA A 253 -17.40 -12.68 4.78
CA ALA A 253 -18.35 -13.77 4.53
C ALA A 253 -19.21 -13.50 3.29
N ALA A 254 -19.73 -12.28 3.13
CA ALA A 254 -20.51 -11.90 1.95
C ALA A 254 -19.68 -11.99 0.66
N LEU A 255 -18.44 -11.49 0.67
CA LEU A 255 -17.53 -11.59 -0.48
C LEU A 255 -17.19 -13.05 -0.82
N CYS A 256 -16.96 -13.90 0.19
CA CYS A 256 -16.79 -15.34 -0.02
C CYS A 256 -18.02 -16.00 -0.66
N VAL A 257 -19.24 -15.62 -0.24
CA VAL A 257 -20.49 -16.11 -0.85
C VAL A 257 -20.60 -15.66 -2.31
N VAL A 258 -20.26 -14.42 -2.62
CA VAL A 258 -20.25 -13.92 -4.01
C VAL A 258 -19.25 -14.70 -4.86
N VAL A 259 -18.01 -14.86 -4.40
CA VAL A 259 -16.97 -15.63 -5.12
C VAL A 259 -17.35 -17.10 -5.27
N TYR A 260 -18.00 -17.69 -4.25
CA TYR A 260 -18.56 -19.03 -4.32
C TYR A 260 -19.59 -19.17 -5.46
N HIS A 261 -20.55 -18.25 -5.54
CA HIS A 261 -21.56 -18.25 -6.59
C HIS A 261 -20.94 -18.03 -7.97
N MET A 262 -20.03 -17.05 -8.10
CA MET A 262 -19.31 -16.80 -9.35
C MET A 262 -18.50 -18.03 -9.79
N GLY A 263 -17.79 -18.69 -8.88
CA GLY A 263 -17.03 -19.90 -9.19
C GLY A 263 -17.91 -21.06 -9.67
N ILE A 264 -19.06 -21.28 -9.02
CA ILE A 264 -19.97 -22.37 -9.39
C ILE A 264 -20.75 -22.08 -10.68
N ASP A 265 -21.28 -20.88 -10.84
CA ASP A 265 -22.06 -20.52 -12.02
C ASP A 265 -21.20 -20.45 -13.28
N SER A 266 -19.93 -20.06 -13.15
CA SER A 266 -18.99 -20.06 -14.27
C SER A 266 -18.74 -21.49 -14.82
N ARG A 267 -18.82 -22.52 -13.96
CA ARG A 267 -18.72 -23.93 -14.40
C ARG A 267 -19.86 -24.35 -15.31
N LYS A 268 -21.01 -23.66 -15.26
CA LYS A 268 -22.19 -24.01 -16.07
C LYS A 268 -22.10 -23.54 -17.53
N ARG A 269 -21.15 -22.65 -17.87
CA ARG A 269 -21.06 -22.01 -19.20
C ARG A 269 -20.89 -23.02 -20.34
N PHE A 270 -20.12 -24.08 -20.12
CA PHE A 270 -19.88 -25.18 -21.06
C PHE A 270 -20.28 -26.52 -20.43
N THR A 271 -21.56 -26.64 -20.09
CA THR A 271 -22.17 -27.89 -19.61
C THR A 271 -22.40 -28.85 -20.77
N ASP A 272 -22.42 -30.15 -20.49
CA ASP A 272 -22.68 -31.18 -21.51
C ASP A 272 -24.00 -30.93 -22.24
N ALA A 273 -25.04 -30.46 -21.53
CA ALA A 273 -26.31 -30.07 -22.14
C ALA A 273 -26.19 -28.93 -23.16
N ARG A 274 -25.24 -28.00 -22.97
CA ARG A 274 -24.96 -26.96 -23.98
C ARG A 274 -24.19 -27.52 -25.16
N LEU A 275 -23.25 -28.44 -24.93
CA LEU A 275 -22.56 -29.14 -26.03
C LEU A 275 -23.58 -29.90 -26.88
N ASP A 276 -24.51 -30.63 -26.27
CA ASP A 276 -25.60 -31.32 -26.98
C ASP A 276 -26.46 -30.34 -27.80
N SER A 277 -26.69 -29.13 -27.29
CA SER A 277 -27.44 -28.09 -28.04
C SER A 277 -26.66 -27.53 -29.23
N LEU A 278 -25.32 -27.44 -29.13
CA LEU A 278 -24.47 -27.04 -30.24
C LEU A 278 -24.42 -28.12 -31.32
N ASP A 279 -24.32 -29.39 -30.92
CA ASP A 279 -24.41 -30.52 -31.84
C ASP A 279 -25.76 -30.58 -32.55
N HIS A 280 -26.86 -30.36 -31.83
CA HIS A 280 -28.18 -30.32 -32.43
C HIS A 280 -28.32 -29.17 -33.43
N TRP A 281 -27.86 -27.96 -33.07
CA TRP A 281 -27.82 -26.83 -33.99
C TRP A 281 -27.00 -27.16 -35.24
N ARG A 282 -25.83 -27.78 -35.09
CA ARG A 282 -24.97 -28.15 -36.22
C ARG A 282 -25.68 -29.10 -37.20
N LEU A 283 -26.45 -30.06 -36.70
CA LEU A 283 -27.21 -31.00 -37.54
C LEU A 283 -28.35 -30.33 -38.32
N GLU A 284 -28.88 -29.21 -37.83
CA GLU A 284 -29.98 -28.48 -38.45
C GLU A 284 -29.51 -27.30 -39.33
N ALA A 285 -28.32 -26.77 -39.06
CA ALA A 285 -27.76 -25.62 -39.75
C ALA A 285 -27.49 -25.90 -41.24
N SER A 286 -27.72 -24.90 -42.08
CA SER A 286 -27.37 -24.99 -43.50
C SER A 286 -25.85 -25.00 -43.71
N GLU A 287 -25.38 -25.58 -44.81
CA GLU A 287 -23.95 -25.61 -45.16
C GLU A 287 -23.33 -24.21 -45.22
N THR A 288 -24.09 -23.22 -45.71
CA THR A 288 -23.68 -21.80 -45.72
C THR A 288 -23.57 -21.21 -44.32
N GLU A 289 -24.47 -21.59 -43.40
CA GLU A 289 -24.40 -21.12 -42.02
C GLU A 289 -23.24 -21.74 -41.25
N LEU A 290 -22.98 -23.03 -41.45
CA LEU A 290 -21.83 -23.72 -40.89
C LEU A 290 -20.52 -23.13 -41.41
N ALA A 291 -20.38 -22.97 -42.73
CA ALA A 291 -19.20 -22.36 -43.34
C ALA A 291 -18.99 -20.91 -42.84
N GLY A 292 -20.08 -20.18 -42.64
CA GLY A 292 -20.07 -18.83 -42.09
C GLY A 292 -19.59 -18.77 -40.64
N VAL A 293 -20.16 -19.59 -39.74
CA VAL A 293 -19.75 -19.64 -38.33
C VAL A 293 -18.30 -20.10 -38.20
N CYS A 294 -17.89 -21.14 -38.94
CA CYS A 294 -16.52 -21.65 -38.88
C CYS A 294 -15.48 -20.75 -39.57
N GLY A 295 -15.92 -19.91 -40.51
CA GLY A 295 -15.10 -18.89 -41.15
C GLY A 295 -15.14 -17.52 -40.46
N LEU A 296 -15.77 -17.41 -39.28
CA LEU A 296 -15.99 -16.17 -38.55
C LEU A 296 -16.64 -15.05 -39.39
N ASP A 297 -17.64 -15.39 -40.21
CA ASP A 297 -18.35 -14.43 -41.06
C ASP A 297 -19.42 -13.64 -40.29
N PHE A 298 -19.09 -12.37 -40.00
CA PHE A 298 -19.98 -11.43 -39.30
C PHE A 298 -21.25 -11.04 -40.07
N SER A 299 -21.39 -11.45 -41.33
CA SER A 299 -22.60 -11.18 -42.11
C SER A 299 -23.80 -12.06 -41.69
N LEU A 300 -23.59 -13.08 -40.86
CA LEU A 300 -24.65 -13.96 -40.37
C LEU A 300 -25.52 -13.32 -39.30
N ALA A 301 -26.79 -13.10 -39.64
CA ALA A 301 -27.79 -12.57 -38.71
C ALA A 301 -28.42 -13.65 -37.79
N THR A 302 -28.52 -14.90 -38.23
CA THR A 302 -29.31 -15.97 -37.56
C THR A 302 -28.53 -16.79 -36.53
N SER A 303 -27.21 -16.90 -36.67
CA SER A 303 -26.34 -17.77 -35.85
C SER A 303 -25.31 -17.00 -35.01
N TYR A 304 -25.67 -15.80 -34.56
CA TYR A 304 -24.77 -14.90 -33.83
C TYR A 304 -24.20 -15.52 -32.54
N LEU A 305 -25.00 -16.31 -31.81
CA LEU A 305 -24.55 -16.94 -30.56
C LEU A 305 -23.43 -17.95 -30.79
N GLN A 306 -23.54 -18.76 -31.85
CA GLN A 306 -22.54 -19.75 -32.25
C GLN A 306 -21.29 -19.06 -32.78
N LEU A 307 -21.46 -18.02 -33.61
CA LEU A 307 -20.36 -17.18 -34.10
C LEU A 307 -19.55 -16.58 -32.94
N SER A 308 -20.22 -15.92 -31.98
CA SER A 308 -19.56 -15.32 -30.81
C SER A 308 -18.91 -16.37 -29.91
N THR A 309 -19.52 -17.55 -29.77
CA THR A 309 -18.90 -18.67 -29.01
C THR A 309 -17.65 -19.19 -29.72
N ARG A 310 -17.65 -19.27 -31.05
CA ARG A 310 -16.49 -19.68 -31.85
C ARG A 310 -15.37 -18.65 -31.76
N GLU A 311 -15.69 -17.37 -31.86
CA GLU A 311 -14.74 -16.25 -31.69
C GLU A 311 -14.07 -16.32 -30.30
N ASP A 312 -14.85 -16.46 -29.22
CA ASP A 312 -14.31 -16.61 -27.86
C ASP A 312 -13.35 -17.81 -27.72
N VAL A 313 -13.66 -18.94 -28.38
CA VAL A 313 -12.82 -20.15 -28.34
C VAL A 313 -11.56 -19.96 -29.18
N GLU A 314 -11.66 -19.36 -30.36
CA GLU A 314 -10.52 -19.07 -31.24
C GLU A 314 -9.54 -18.11 -30.58
N ASP A 315 -10.02 -16.99 -30.05
CA ASP A 315 -9.19 -16.00 -29.35
C ASP A 315 -8.47 -16.62 -28.14
N TYR A 316 -9.14 -17.51 -27.41
CA TYR A 316 -8.53 -18.17 -26.25
C TYR A 316 -7.51 -19.24 -26.64
N THR A 317 -7.71 -19.91 -27.78
CA THR A 317 -6.85 -21.00 -28.27
C THR A 317 -5.80 -20.57 -29.29
N GLU A 318 -5.79 -19.28 -29.68
CA GLU A 318 -4.85 -18.72 -30.64
C GLU A 318 -3.41 -19.05 -30.22
N LEU A 319 -2.65 -19.63 -31.16
CA LEU A 319 -1.26 -20.01 -30.96
C LEU A 319 -0.39 -18.78 -31.04
N VAL A 320 0.31 -18.45 -29.95
CA VAL A 320 1.30 -17.36 -29.94
C VAL A 320 2.68 -17.97 -29.69
N PHE A 321 3.51 -17.33 -28.86
CA PHE A 321 4.94 -17.55 -28.78
C PHE A 321 5.27 -19.03 -28.54
N ALA A 322 6.09 -19.59 -29.42
CA ALA A 322 6.53 -20.99 -29.42
C ALA A 322 5.42 -22.04 -29.63
N GLY A 323 4.30 -21.68 -30.26
CA GLY A 323 3.25 -22.64 -30.64
C GLY A 323 2.39 -23.10 -29.46
N PHE A 324 2.35 -22.31 -28.38
CA PHE A 324 1.45 -22.54 -27.25
C PHE A 324 0.22 -21.64 -27.35
N PRO A 325 -0.97 -22.12 -26.95
CA PRO A 325 -2.18 -21.30 -26.92
C PRO A 325 -2.08 -20.21 -25.84
N VAL A 326 -2.46 -18.97 -26.17
CA VAL A 326 -2.32 -17.80 -25.27
C VAL A 326 -3.14 -17.96 -23.99
N GLY A 327 -4.42 -18.30 -24.13
CA GLY A 327 -5.36 -18.33 -23.02
C GLY A 327 -4.91 -19.24 -21.87
N PRO A 328 -4.57 -20.51 -22.14
CA PRO A 328 -4.12 -21.43 -21.09
C PRO A 328 -2.81 -21.01 -20.43
N VAL A 329 -1.88 -20.43 -21.21
CA VAL A 329 -0.62 -19.91 -20.66
C VAL A 329 -0.89 -18.73 -19.72
N LEU A 330 -1.71 -17.77 -20.16
CA LEU A 330 -2.08 -16.63 -19.33
C LEU A 330 -2.84 -17.07 -18.07
N CYS A 331 -3.80 -17.99 -18.20
CA CYS A 331 -4.54 -18.58 -17.10
C CYS A 331 -3.60 -19.21 -16.07
N ARG A 332 -2.61 -20.00 -16.49
CA ARG A 332 -1.61 -20.59 -15.58
C ARG A 332 -0.77 -19.54 -14.87
N VAL A 333 -0.32 -18.50 -15.57
CA VAL A 333 0.46 -17.40 -14.95
C VAL A 333 -0.35 -16.72 -13.86
N VAL A 334 -1.59 -16.35 -14.16
CA VAL A 334 -2.48 -15.69 -13.20
C VAL A 334 -2.82 -16.60 -12.03
N MET A 335 -3.04 -17.89 -12.29
CA MET A 335 -3.24 -18.91 -11.27
C MET A 335 -2.04 -19.07 -10.32
N ILE A 336 -0.81 -19.03 -10.84
CA ILE A 336 0.41 -19.04 -10.02
C ILE A 336 0.49 -17.78 -9.15
N LEU A 337 0.21 -16.61 -9.72
CA LEU A 337 0.23 -15.34 -8.98
C LEU A 337 -0.82 -15.30 -7.86
N TRP A 338 -2.04 -15.76 -8.16
CA TRP A 338 -3.13 -15.88 -7.20
C TRP A 338 -2.80 -16.88 -6.07
N SER A 339 -2.35 -18.07 -6.44
CA SER A 339 -1.97 -19.11 -5.46
C SER A 339 -0.79 -18.66 -4.59
N SER A 340 0.19 -17.97 -5.18
CA SER A 340 1.33 -17.39 -4.45
C SER A 340 0.85 -16.37 -3.41
N THR A 341 -0.09 -15.50 -3.79
CA THR A 341 -0.73 -14.54 -2.88
C THR A 341 -1.36 -15.27 -1.68
N ILE A 342 -2.22 -16.25 -1.92
CA ILE A 342 -2.87 -16.98 -0.82
C ILE A 342 -1.86 -17.74 0.05
N VAL A 343 -0.86 -18.39 -0.55
CA VAL A 343 0.19 -19.10 0.20
C VAL A 343 0.97 -18.15 1.10
N THR A 344 1.25 -16.92 0.65
CA THR A 344 1.91 -15.91 1.49
C THR A 344 1.04 -15.51 2.68
N LEU A 345 -0.27 -15.34 2.50
CA LEU A 345 -1.21 -15.03 3.58
C LEU A 345 -1.31 -16.18 4.58
N ILE A 346 -1.45 -17.43 4.11
CA ILE A 346 -1.46 -18.62 4.98
C ILE A 346 -0.17 -18.70 5.80
N ARG A 347 0.98 -18.44 5.18
CA ARG A 347 2.27 -18.45 5.86
C ARG A 347 2.33 -17.38 6.96
N ASP A 348 1.77 -16.20 6.73
CA ASP A 348 1.71 -15.14 7.73
C ASP A 348 0.77 -15.51 8.90
N LEU A 349 -0.34 -16.22 8.64
CA LEU A 349 -1.20 -16.76 9.69
C LEU A 349 -0.50 -17.83 10.53
N VAL A 350 0.28 -18.71 9.91
CA VAL A 350 1.07 -19.73 10.62
C VAL A 350 2.11 -19.04 11.51
N ASP A 351 2.81 -18.03 11.01
CA ASP A 351 3.74 -17.23 11.80
C ASP A 351 3.06 -16.55 12.99
N MET A 352 1.92 -15.90 12.77
CA MET A 352 1.13 -15.28 13.84
C MET A 352 0.78 -16.32 14.90
N SER A 353 0.32 -17.50 14.47
CA SER A 353 -0.08 -18.60 15.37
C SER A 353 1.10 -19.07 16.22
N VAL A 354 2.26 -19.29 15.60
CA VAL A 354 3.49 -19.68 16.30
C VAL A 354 3.93 -18.59 17.28
N ALA A 355 3.90 -17.31 16.87
CA ALA A 355 4.26 -16.18 17.72
C ALA A 355 3.35 -16.08 18.95
N VAL A 356 2.03 -16.17 18.77
CA VAL A 356 1.06 -16.08 19.87
C VAL A 356 1.20 -17.28 20.81
N VAL A 357 1.42 -18.49 20.29
CA VAL A 357 1.67 -19.69 21.12
C VAL A 357 2.96 -19.53 21.92
N GLN A 358 4.05 -19.07 21.32
CA GLN A 358 5.33 -18.86 22.02
C GLN A 358 5.28 -17.74 23.06
N LEU A 359 4.46 -16.71 22.83
CA LEU A 359 4.27 -15.59 23.75
C LEU A 359 3.27 -15.89 24.87
N THR A 360 2.60 -17.04 24.82
CA THR A 360 1.61 -17.42 25.83
C THR A 360 2.30 -17.87 27.12
N ASP A 361 2.04 -17.15 28.20
CA ASP A 361 2.43 -17.55 29.55
C ASP A 361 1.23 -18.22 30.24
N TRP A 362 1.34 -19.54 30.43
CA TRP A 362 0.30 -20.36 31.04
C TRP A 362 0.04 -20.02 32.52
N THR A 363 0.96 -19.31 33.17
CA THR A 363 0.82 -18.89 34.57
C THR A 363 0.19 -17.50 34.71
N SER A 364 0.30 -16.66 33.68
CA SER A 364 -0.22 -15.30 33.73
C SER A 364 -1.73 -15.25 33.50
N THR A 365 -2.42 -14.47 34.33
CA THR A 365 -3.87 -14.20 34.19
C THR A 365 -4.16 -12.95 33.37
N ARG A 366 -3.15 -12.09 33.14
CA ARG A 366 -3.31 -10.78 32.49
C ARG A 366 -2.23 -10.59 31.44
N THR A 367 -2.59 -9.95 30.33
CA THR A 367 -1.62 -9.55 29.31
C THR A 367 -0.73 -8.45 29.88
N MET A 368 0.58 -8.66 29.88
CA MET A 368 1.55 -7.65 30.29
C MET A 368 2.09 -6.93 29.06
N ILE A 369 1.76 -5.64 28.97
CA ILE A 369 2.23 -4.74 27.92
C ILE A 369 3.05 -3.64 28.60
N SER A 370 4.27 -3.43 28.13
CA SER A 370 5.03 -2.23 28.50
C SER A 370 4.96 -1.22 27.37
N GLN A 371 4.55 -0.02 27.75
CA GLN A 371 4.49 1.13 26.86
C GLN A 371 5.76 1.94 27.04
N GLY A 372 6.66 1.85 26.06
CA GLY A 372 7.72 2.84 25.87
C GLY A 372 7.19 4.07 25.14
N LEU A 373 7.98 5.15 25.10
CA LEU A 373 7.62 6.39 24.40
C LEU A 373 7.34 6.17 22.91
N LEU A 374 8.08 5.26 22.27
CA LEU A 374 8.00 4.99 20.83
C LEU A 374 7.65 3.53 20.50
N THR A 375 7.77 2.62 21.46
CA THR A 375 7.62 1.18 21.24
C THR A 375 6.67 0.57 22.25
N CYS A 376 5.86 -0.38 21.80
CA CYS A 376 4.96 -1.17 22.62
C CYS A 376 5.49 -2.62 22.63
N THR A 377 5.86 -3.14 23.79
CA THR A 377 6.35 -4.52 23.92
C THR A 377 5.32 -5.37 24.65
N ILE A 378 4.92 -6.47 24.02
CA ILE A 378 4.03 -7.48 24.62
C ILE A 378 4.93 -8.54 25.25
N TYR A 379 4.89 -8.70 26.57
CA TYR A 379 5.75 -9.66 27.27
C TYR A 379 5.09 -11.03 27.45
N SER A 380 3.80 -11.06 27.74
CA SER A 380 3.08 -12.30 27.99
C SER A 380 1.60 -12.19 27.62
N ILE A 381 1.07 -13.27 27.04
CA ILE A 381 -0.33 -13.43 26.67
C ILE A 381 -0.97 -14.52 27.57
N PRO A 382 -2.13 -14.30 28.20
CA PRO A 382 -2.81 -15.34 28.97
C PRO A 382 -3.48 -16.38 28.05
N PRO A 383 -3.66 -17.64 28.50
CA PRO A 383 -4.16 -18.73 27.66
C PRO A 383 -5.58 -18.51 27.10
N LYS A 384 -6.43 -17.75 27.82
CA LYS A 384 -7.76 -17.37 27.31
C LYS A 384 -7.67 -16.57 26.01
N ARG A 385 -6.67 -15.69 25.90
CA ARG A 385 -6.43 -14.89 24.70
C ARG A 385 -5.79 -15.72 23.59
N LEU A 386 -4.94 -16.70 23.92
CA LEU A 386 -4.46 -17.67 22.94
C LEU A 386 -5.62 -18.39 22.26
N VAL A 387 -6.58 -18.92 23.02
CA VAL A 387 -7.76 -19.61 22.47
C VAL A 387 -8.56 -18.69 21.54
N TRP A 388 -8.77 -17.43 21.94
CA TRP A 388 -9.41 -16.42 21.10
C TRP A 388 -8.66 -16.16 19.79
N MET A 389 -7.35 -15.96 19.85
CA MET A 389 -6.52 -15.75 18.64
C MET A 389 -6.50 -16.98 17.73
N LEU A 390 -6.42 -18.19 18.29
CA LEU A 390 -6.49 -19.43 17.50
C LEU A 390 -7.84 -19.60 16.81
N PHE A 391 -8.94 -19.20 17.47
CA PHE A 391 -10.27 -19.17 16.85
C PHE A 391 -10.31 -18.18 15.67
N ILE A 392 -9.72 -16.99 15.82
CA ILE A 392 -9.62 -16.00 14.73
C ILE A 392 -8.75 -16.48 13.57
N VAL A 393 -7.61 -17.12 13.86
CA VAL A 393 -6.77 -17.76 12.84
C VAL A 393 -7.58 -18.79 12.05
N PHE A 394 -8.37 -19.61 12.75
CA PHE A 394 -9.20 -20.61 12.10
C PHE A 394 -10.24 -19.98 11.17
N LEU A 395 -10.91 -18.90 11.59
CA LEU A 395 -11.86 -18.17 10.75
C LEU A 395 -11.19 -17.58 9.50
N GLN A 396 -10.03 -16.93 9.67
CA GLN A 396 -9.27 -16.39 8.55
C GLN A 396 -8.81 -17.48 7.59
N LEU A 397 -8.33 -18.60 8.12
CA LEU A 397 -7.90 -19.73 7.30
C LEU A 397 -9.08 -20.30 6.49
N ALA A 398 -10.29 -20.37 7.08
CA ALA A 398 -11.49 -20.79 6.36
C ALA A 398 -11.84 -19.83 5.21
N VAL A 399 -11.72 -18.52 5.43
CA VAL A 399 -11.89 -17.50 4.37
C VAL A 399 -10.85 -17.71 3.26
N LEU A 400 -9.57 -17.82 3.59
CA LEU A 400 -8.48 -18.01 2.62
C LEU A 400 -8.63 -19.30 1.81
N ILE A 401 -9.01 -20.42 2.45
CA ILE A 401 -9.24 -21.70 1.75
C ILE A 401 -10.44 -21.58 0.80
N THR A 402 -11.52 -20.93 1.24
CA THR A 402 -12.71 -20.71 0.41
C THR A 402 -12.36 -19.88 -0.82
N LEU A 403 -11.65 -18.76 -0.63
CA LEU A 403 -11.19 -17.91 -1.73
C LEU A 403 -10.19 -18.62 -2.64
N LEU A 404 -9.31 -19.46 -2.10
CA LEU A 404 -8.40 -20.25 -2.92
C LEU A 404 -9.16 -21.20 -3.84
N ILE A 405 -10.11 -21.97 -3.32
CA ILE A 405 -10.85 -22.96 -4.11
C ILE A 405 -11.76 -22.27 -5.13
N TYR A 406 -12.65 -21.40 -4.68
CA TYR A 406 -13.67 -20.81 -5.54
C TYR A 406 -13.14 -19.65 -6.38
N GLY A 407 -12.16 -18.89 -5.89
CA GLY A 407 -11.47 -17.88 -6.70
C GLY A 407 -10.67 -18.52 -7.84
N SER A 408 -10.01 -19.65 -7.59
CA SER A 408 -9.34 -20.39 -8.67
C SER A 408 -10.33 -20.94 -9.70
N LEU A 409 -11.46 -21.49 -9.25
CA LEU A 409 -12.50 -21.98 -10.16
C LEU A 409 -13.11 -20.83 -10.98
N TRP A 410 -13.29 -19.65 -10.39
CA TRP A 410 -13.76 -18.47 -11.09
C TRP A 410 -12.75 -18.00 -12.15
N LEU A 411 -11.46 -17.96 -11.83
CA LEU A 411 -10.39 -17.58 -12.77
C LEU A 411 -10.31 -18.55 -13.96
N VAL A 412 -10.31 -19.86 -13.70
CA VAL A 412 -10.14 -20.89 -14.75
C VAL A 412 -11.33 -20.94 -15.71
N ASN A 413 -12.54 -20.61 -15.26
CA ASN A 413 -13.72 -20.57 -16.12
C ASN A 413 -13.88 -19.24 -16.89
N THR A 414 -12.98 -18.27 -16.70
CA THR A 414 -13.02 -17.00 -17.42
C THR A 414 -12.29 -17.17 -18.77
N THR A 415 -13.04 -17.18 -19.87
CA THR A 415 -12.49 -17.33 -21.24
C THR A 415 -11.96 -16.03 -21.83
N GLN A 416 -12.45 -14.88 -21.36
CA GLN A 416 -11.96 -13.59 -21.85
C GLN A 416 -10.66 -13.19 -21.13
N LEU A 417 -9.59 -12.98 -21.89
CA LEU A 417 -8.25 -12.72 -21.35
C LEU A 417 -8.18 -11.45 -20.49
N SER A 418 -8.90 -10.40 -20.90
CA SER A 418 -9.00 -9.13 -20.16
C SER A 418 -9.73 -9.29 -18.83
N GLU A 419 -10.83 -10.04 -18.82
CA GLU A 419 -11.60 -10.35 -17.62
C GLU A 419 -10.79 -11.21 -16.65
N LEU A 420 -9.95 -12.14 -17.15
CA LEU A 420 -9.15 -13.01 -16.31
C LEU A 420 -8.16 -12.24 -15.43
N LEU A 421 -7.50 -11.20 -15.99
CA LEU A 421 -6.65 -10.30 -15.21
C LEU A 421 -7.45 -9.47 -14.22
N LEU A 422 -8.59 -8.91 -14.66
CA LEU A 422 -9.46 -8.10 -13.81
C LEU A 422 -10.00 -8.90 -12.61
N ASN A 423 -10.42 -10.14 -12.84
CA ASN A 423 -10.92 -11.06 -11.81
C ASN A 423 -9.83 -11.38 -10.79
N SER A 424 -8.57 -11.52 -11.21
CA SER A 424 -7.44 -11.76 -10.30
C SER A 424 -7.17 -10.57 -9.38
N VAL A 425 -7.27 -9.34 -9.90
CA VAL A 425 -7.13 -8.10 -9.12
C VAL A 425 -8.30 -7.94 -8.16
N ALA A 426 -9.52 -8.26 -8.58
CA ALA A 426 -10.70 -8.24 -7.72
C ALA A 426 -10.56 -9.22 -6.54
N LEU A 427 -10.07 -10.43 -6.80
CA LEU A 427 -9.80 -11.42 -5.75
C LEU A 427 -8.75 -10.93 -4.74
N ARG A 428 -7.69 -10.25 -5.22
CA ARG A 428 -6.70 -9.60 -4.34
C ARG A 428 -7.34 -8.51 -3.47
N PHE A 429 -8.19 -7.68 -4.04
CA PHE A 429 -8.89 -6.63 -3.30
C PHE A 429 -9.74 -7.21 -2.15
N ILE A 430 -10.41 -8.35 -2.38
CA ILE A 430 -11.17 -9.05 -1.33
C ILE A 430 -10.25 -9.45 -0.17
N THR A 431 -9.04 -9.93 -0.45
CA THR A 431 -8.08 -10.32 0.61
C THR A 431 -7.47 -9.15 1.36
N ASP A 432 -7.48 -7.94 0.80
CA ASP A 432 -6.93 -6.72 1.45
C ASP A 432 -8.02 -5.89 2.16
N THR A 433 -9.28 -6.34 2.12
CA THR A 433 -10.43 -5.59 2.64
C THR A 433 -10.37 -5.36 4.16
N ASP A 434 -9.80 -6.29 4.93
CA ASP A 434 -9.64 -6.13 6.38
C ASP A 434 -8.59 -5.08 6.75
N GLU A 435 -7.54 -4.90 5.94
CA GLU A 435 -6.56 -3.83 6.12
C GLU A 435 -7.23 -2.45 5.88
N LEU A 436 -8.06 -2.34 4.85
CA LEU A 436 -8.83 -1.12 4.58
C LEU A 436 -9.82 -0.80 5.70
N LEU A 437 -10.55 -1.82 6.19
CA LEU A 437 -11.48 -1.65 7.32
C LEU A 437 -10.75 -1.29 8.62
N PHE A 438 -9.54 -1.81 8.82
CA PHE A 438 -8.72 -1.42 9.97
C PHE A 438 -8.41 0.07 9.93
N VAL A 439 -7.92 0.57 8.78
CA VAL A 439 -7.62 1.99 8.60
C VAL A 439 -8.87 2.87 8.73
N ALA A 440 -10.05 2.39 8.31
CA ALA A 440 -11.28 3.17 8.39
C ALA A 440 -11.93 3.18 9.79
N LEU A 441 -12.12 2.01 10.40
CA LEU A 441 -13.04 1.84 11.55
C LEU A 441 -12.33 1.73 12.91
N VAL A 442 -11.08 1.26 12.93
CA VAL A 442 -10.40 0.98 14.20
C VAL A 442 -9.96 2.30 14.88
N PRO A 443 -10.11 2.45 16.22
CA PRO A 443 -9.67 3.65 16.93
C PRO A 443 -8.18 3.95 16.75
N SER A 444 -7.83 5.24 16.68
CA SER A 444 -6.44 5.70 16.53
C SER A 444 -5.50 5.18 17.61
N ILE A 445 -5.99 4.94 18.83
CA ILE A 445 -5.19 4.38 19.91
C ILE A 445 -4.76 2.93 19.63
N VAL A 446 -5.68 2.10 19.11
CA VAL A 446 -5.39 0.72 18.73
C VAL A 446 -4.47 0.71 17.51
N LYS A 447 -4.72 1.58 16.51
CA LYS A 447 -3.82 1.76 15.35
C LYS A 447 -2.40 2.10 15.80
N GLY A 448 -2.27 3.06 16.72
CA GLY A 448 -0.98 3.47 17.27
C GLY A 448 -0.30 2.37 18.09
N MET A 449 -1.06 1.55 18.81
CA MET A 449 -0.51 0.40 19.52
C MET A 449 -0.04 -0.68 18.55
N THR A 450 -0.84 -1.06 17.55
CA THR A 450 -0.45 -2.05 16.53
C THR A 450 0.80 -1.59 15.79
N SER A 451 0.84 -0.33 15.31
CA SER A 451 1.98 0.19 14.53
C SER A 451 3.26 0.36 15.34
N ARG A 452 3.17 0.54 16.67
CA ARG A 452 4.33 0.68 17.56
C ARG A 452 4.72 -0.64 18.22
N THR A 453 3.97 -1.72 17.98
CA THR A 453 4.29 -3.00 18.61
C THR A 453 5.58 -3.56 18.01
N VAL A 454 6.53 -3.87 18.89
CA VAL A 454 7.78 -4.53 18.48
C VAL A 454 7.43 -5.89 17.87
N PRO A 455 8.05 -6.27 16.73
CA PRO A 455 7.81 -7.57 16.11
C PRO A 455 7.93 -8.71 17.13
N LEU A 456 6.95 -9.62 17.12
CA LEU A 456 6.89 -10.76 18.02
C LEU A 456 8.01 -11.73 17.66
N SER A 457 8.89 -12.02 18.62
CA SER A 457 10.02 -12.92 18.39
C SER A 457 9.54 -14.34 18.11
N LEU A 458 9.88 -14.86 16.93
CA LEU A 458 9.75 -16.28 16.61
C LEU A 458 11.06 -16.93 16.97
N THR A 459 11.07 -17.78 18.00
CA THR A 459 12.26 -18.57 18.34
C THR A 459 12.44 -19.64 17.26
N PRO A 460 13.45 -19.54 16.37
CA PRO A 460 13.63 -20.56 15.35
C PRO A 460 14.12 -21.86 16.02
N PRO A 461 13.69 -23.04 15.52
CA PRO A 461 14.31 -24.28 15.94
C PRO A 461 15.80 -24.25 15.59
N ARG A 462 16.67 -24.33 16.61
CA ARG A 462 18.11 -24.02 16.56
C ARG A 462 18.96 -24.80 15.54
N ARG A 463 18.41 -25.76 14.78
CA ARG A 463 19.17 -26.67 13.90
C ARG A 463 18.47 -27.08 12.60
N LEU A 464 17.31 -26.51 12.27
CA LEU A 464 16.60 -26.93 11.06
C LEU A 464 16.91 -25.99 9.88
N PRO A 465 17.03 -26.52 8.65
CA PRO A 465 17.09 -25.70 7.44
C PRO A 465 15.86 -24.78 7.34
N PRO A 466 15.79 -23.82 6.40
CA PRO A 466 14.65 -22.92 6.23
C PRO A 466 13.40 -23.67 5.73
N LEU A 467 12.86 -24.58 6.55
CA LEU A 467 11.71 -25.42 6.28
C LEU A 467 10.50 -24.58 5.88
N ARG A 468 10.39 -23.37 6.41
CA ARG A 468 9.30 -22.44 6.09
C ARG A 468 9.21 -22.12 4.59
N SER A 469 10.32 -21.75 3.96
CA SER A 469 10.34 -21.42 2.53
C SER A 469 10.15 -22.66 1.68
N ILE A 470 10.72 -23.80 2.09
CA ILE A 470 10.56 -25.08 1.38
C ILE A 470 9.10 -25.54 1.45
N VAL A 471 8.48 -25.54 2.62
CA VAL A 471 7.07 -25.90 2.81
C VAL A 471 6.16 -24.97 2.01
N SER A 472 6.42 -23.66 2.02
CA SER A 472 5.65 -22.69 1.23
C SER A 472 5.79 -22.94 -0.28
N ALA A 473 6.99 -23.23 -0.77
CA ALA A 473 7.21 -23.57 -2.18
C ALA A 473 6.56 -24.91 -2.56
N CYS A 474 6.69 -25.95 -1.73
CA CYS A 474 6.03 -27.23 -1.93
C CYS A 474 4.51 -27.07 -1.95
N LEU A 475 3.94 -26.29 -1.02
CA LEU A 475 2.52 -25.99 -0.97
C LEU A 475 2.05 -25.27 -2.24
N LEU A 476 2.78 -24.25 -2.69
CA LEU A 476 2.49 -23.54 -3.93
C LEU A 476 2.49 -24.47 -5.15
N ILE A 477 3.55 -25.27 -5.32
CA ILE A 477 3.66 -26.24 -6.42
C ILE A 477 2.50 -27.24 -6.36
N THR A 478 2.18 -27.75 -5.18
CA THR A 478 1.09 -28.72 -5.00
C THR A 478 -0.25 -28.11 -5.38
N VAL A 479 -0.56 -26.91 -4.89
CA VAL A 479 -1.80 -26.20 -5.19
C VAL A 479 -1.93 -25.92 -6.69
N VAL A 480 -0.88 -25.40 -7.32
CA VAL A 480 -0.88 -25.10 -8.76
C VAL A 480 -1.05 -26.36 -9.60
N VAL A 481 -0.31 -27.43 -9.31
CA VAL A 481 -0.42 -28.71 -10.04
C VAL A 481 -1.80 -29.33 -9.88
N VAL A 482 -2.34 -29.33 -8.66
CA VAL A 482 -3.68 -29.87 -8.39
C VAL A 482 -4.75 -29.07 -9.14
N ILE A 483 -4.69 -27.74 -9.15
CA ILE A 483 -5.67 -26.91 -9.85
C ILE A 483 -5.50 -27.01 -11.38
N ASP A 484 -4.28 -27.03 -11.90
CA ASP A 484 -4.01 -27.22 -13.32
C ASP A 484 -4.58 -28.56 -13.80
N PHE A 485 -4.35 -29.64 -13.03
CA PHE A 485 -4.83 -30.97 -13.36
C PHE A 485 -6.35 -31.15 -13.22
N ILE A 486 -7.00 -30.51 -12.25
CA ILE A 486 -8.44 -30.69 -12.00
C ILE A 486 -9.30 -29.71 -12.81
N ALA A 487 -8.87 -28.47 -12.96
CA ALA A 487 -9.70 -27.40 -13.50
C ALA A 487 -9.25 -26.95 -14.90
N VAL A 488 -7.96 -26.64 -15.09
CA VAL A 488 -7.47 -26.07 -16.36
C VAL A 488 -7.57 -27.09 -17.49
N SER A 489 -7.18 -28.35 -17.23
CA SER A 489 -7.33 -29.45 -18.20
C SER A 489 -8.79 -29.69 -18.61
N ASP A 490 -9.72 -29.72 -17.64
CA ASP A 490 -11.15 -29.91 -17.89
C ASP A 490 -11.73 -28.80 -18.76
N VAL A 491 -11.38 -27.53 -18.49
CA VAL A 491 -11.81 -26.40 -19.33
C VAL A 491 -11.21 -26.49 -20.73
N MET A 492 -9.95 -26.89 -20.87
CA MET A 492 -9.33 -27.06 -22.18
C MET A 492 -9.98 -28.15 -23.02
N ASP A 493 -10.28 -29.30 -22.41
CA ASP A 493 -10.97 -30.39 -23.08
C ASP A 493 -12.39 -29.96 -23.49
N ARG A 494 -13.08 -29.17 -22.66
CA ARG A 494 -14.41 -28.62 -23.01
C ARG A 494 -14.34 -27.63 -24.16
N LEU A 495 -13.41 -26.67 -24.14
CA LEU A 495 -13.27 -25.69 -25.22
C LEU A 495 -12.94 -26.38 -26.55
N ARG A 496 -12.09 -27.42 -26.52
CA ARG A 496 -11.82 -28.25 -27.69
C ARG A 496 -13.08 -28.95 -28.19
N ARG A 497 -13.92 -29.50 -27.30
CA ARG A 497 -15.19 -30.12 -27.69
C ARG A 497 -16.20 -29.11 -28.23
N VAL A 498 -16.20 -27.88 -27.72
CA VAL A 498 -17.03 -26.79 -28.28
C VAL A 498 -16.60 -26.50 -29.72
N ASP A 499 -15.30 -26.40 -29.97
CA ASP A 499 -14.75 -26.18 -31.31
C ASP A 499 -15.11 -27.32 -32.26
N GLU A 500 -14.93 -28.57 -31.81
CA GLU A 500 -15.31 -29.78 -32.55
C GLU A 500 -16.83 -29.79 -32.84
N ALA A 501 -17.68 -29.55 -31.84
CA ALA A 501 -19.14 -29.53 -32.01
C ALA A 501 -19.65 -28.41 -32.93
N LEU A 502 -18.91 -27.30 -33.06
CA LEU A 502 -19.26 -26.21 -33.97
C LEU A 502 -18.81 -26.47 -35.41
N CYS A 503 -17.62 -27.07 -35.62
CA CYS A 503 -16.94 -27.03 -36.92
C CYS A 503 -16.39 -28.35 -37.46
N LEU A 504 -16.35 -29.44 -36.68
CA LEU A 504 -15.83 -30.75 -37.10
C LEU A 504 -16.91 -31.83 -37.02
#